data_AF-A0A6I2X8C7-F1
#
_entry.id   AF-A0A6I2X8C7-F1
#
_cell.length_a   1.000
_cell.length_b   1.000
_cell.length_c   1.000
_cell.angle_alpha   90.00
_cell.angle_beta   90.00
_cell.angle_gamma   90.00
#
_symmetry.space_group_name_H-M   'P 1'
#
loop_
_entity.id
_entity.type
_entity.pdbx_description
1 polymer ?
#
loop_
_entity_poly.entity_id
_entity_poly.type
_entity_poly.pdbx_seq_one_letter_code
_entity_poly.pdbx_strand_id
1 'polypeptide(L)' 'NKVIFRRDNYFDAKGTLNNHQLGIKYSDDDILKWVINIYSVLLTRGIKGTYIYVCDPGLRHRIKSIINF' A
#
# COMPACT_ATOMS: atom_id res chain seq x y z
N ASN A 1 14.16 9.75 3.02
CA ASN A 1 12.68 9.56 3.06
C ASN A 1 12.40 8.18 3.60
N LYS A 2 11.64 8.03 4.69
CA LYS A 2 11.28 6.71 5.27
C LYS A 2 9.79 6.48 5.10
N VAL A 3 9.42 5.33 4.55
CA VAL A 3 8.02 4.89 4.47
C VAL A 3 7.66 4.20 5.78
N ILE A 4 6.50 4.52 6.35
CA ILE A 4 6.04 4.00 7.64
C ILE A 4 4.65 3.42 7.46
N PHE A 5 4.43 2.22 7.99
CA PHE A 5 3.09 1.63 8.08
C PHE A 5 2.40 2.12 9.37
N ARG A 6 1.13 2.54 9.26
CA ARG A 6 0.29 2.92 10.40
C ARG A 6 -0.92 2.01 10.44
N ARG A 7 -0.90 1.05 11.37
CA ARG A 7 -1.96 0.04 11.52
C ARG A 7 -3.34 0.67 11.75
N ASP A 8 -3.41 1.76 12.51
CA ASP A 8 -4.67 2.48 12.81
C ASP A 8 -5.35 3.05 11.55
N ASN A 9 -4.59 3.26 10.47
CA ASN A 9 -5.08 3.79 9.20
C ASN A 9 -5.22 2.69 8.13
N TYR A 10 -5.11 1.42 8.50
CA TYR A 10 -5.22 0.29 7.59
C TYR A 10 -6.47 -0.53 7.93
N PHE A 11 -7.54 -0.29 7.16
CA PHE A 11 -8.87 -0.81 7.45
C PHE A 11 -9.16 -2.20 6.84
N ASP A 12 -8.22 -2.79 6.13
CA ASP A 12 -8.34 -4.19 5.71
C ASP A 12 -7.99 -5.11 6.89
N ALA A 13 -9.03 -5.54 7.60
CA ALA A 13 -8.90 -6.45 8.72
C ALA A 13 -8.16 -7.73 8.33
N LYS A 14 -8.39 -8.27 7.12
CA LYS A 14 -7.75 -9.52 6.67
C LYS A 14 -6.28 -9.33 6.33
N GLY A 15 -5.90 -8.16 5.82
CA GLY A 15 -4.51 -7.83 5.49
C GLY A 15 -3.56 -7.75 6.69
N THR A 16 -4.08 -7.76 7.93
CA THR A 16 -3.27 -7.75 9.17
C THR A 16 -3.51 -8.96 10.08
N LEU A 17 -4.34 -9.91 9.65
CA LEU A 17 -4.68 -11.09 10.45
C LEU A 17 -3.45 -11.97 10.68
N ASN A 18 -3.20 -12.29 11.95
CA ASN A 18 -2.21 -13.29 12.32
C ASN A 18 -2.70 -14.68 11.92
N ASN A 19 -1.77 -15.54 11.50
CA ASN A 19 -2.10 -16.92 11.22
C ASN A 19 -2.03 -17.73 12.53
N HIS A 20 -3.17 -17.80 13.22
CA HIS A 20 -3.28 -18.54 14.48
C HIS A 20 -3.07 -20.05 14.32
N GLN A 21 -3.42 -20.64 13.17
CA GLN A 21 -3.22 -22.07 12.91
C GLN A 21 -1.74 -22.43 12.81
N LEU A 22 -0.90 -21.51 12.32
CA LEU A 22 0.55 -21.68 12.21
C LEU A 22 1.32 -20.97 13.33
N GLY A 23 0.64 -20.31 14.28
CA GLY A 23 1.27 -19.53 15.34
C GLY A 23 2.06 -18.29 14.86
N ILE A 24 1.81 -17.82 13.63
CA ILE A 24 2.57 -16.72 13.03
C ILE A 24 1.93 -15.38 13.40
N LYS A 25 2.73 -14.48 13.94
CA LYS A 25 2.37 -13.06 14.14
C LYS A 25 3.09 -12.20 13.11
N TYR A 26 2.35 -11.29 12.48
CA TYR A 26 2.92 -10.36 11.51
C TYR A 26 3.23 -9.03 12.16
N SER A 27 4.49 -8.62 12.06
CA SER A 27 4.94 -7.30 12.49
C SER A 27 4.45 -6.21 11.52
N ASP A 28 4.53 -4.96 11.94
CA ASP A 28 4.21 -3.83 11.07
C ASP A 28 5.16 -3.73 9.86
N ASP A 29 6.40 -4.20 10.00
CA ASP A 29 7.38 -4.23 8.90
C ASP A 29 7.03 -5.32 7.87
N ASP A 30 6.52 -6.47 8.32
CA ASP A 30 6.02 -7.52 7.41
C ASP A 30 4.86 -7.00 6.57
N ILE A 31 3.91 -6.32 7.21
CA ILE A 31 2.73 -5.76 6.55
C ILE A 31 3.13 -4.61 5.63
N LEU A 32 4.05 -3.73 6.07
CA LEU A 32 4.60 -2.66 5.23
C LEU A 32 5.17 -3.21 3.92
N LYS A 33 5.93 -4.31 4.00
CA LYS A 33 6.51 -4.97 2.82
C LYS A 33 5.42 -5.45 1.85
N TRP A 34 4.34 -6.04 2.36
CA TRP A 34 3.24 -6.47 1.50
C TRP A 34 2.50 -5.29 0.86
N VAL A 35 2.21 -4.25 1.62
CA VAL A 35 1.57 -3.03 1.11
C VAL A 35 2.41 -2.42 -0.01
N ILE A 36 3.73 -2.31 0.17
CA ILE A 36 4.65 -1.83 -0.87
C ILE A 36 4.59 -2.73 -2.11
N ASN A 37 4.61 -4.04 -1.94
CA ASN A 37 4.56 -4.99 -3.05
C ASN A 37 3.25 -4.90 -3.82
N ILE A 38 2.11 -4.76 -3.14
CA ILE A 38 0.79 -4.59 -3.75
C ILE A 38 0.81 -3.35 -4.65
N TYR A 39 1.21 -2.18 -4.11
CA TYR A 39 1.26 -0.95 -4.91
C TYR A 39 2.28 -1.04 -6.04
N SER A 40 3.44 -1.67 -5.81
CA SER A 40 4.44 -1.88 -6.87
C SER A 40 3.86 -2.68 -8.04
N VAL A 41 3.12 -3.75 -7.75
CA VAL A 41 2.47 -4.58 -8.77
C VAL A 41 1.37 -3.81 -9.49
N LEU A 42 0.44 -3.17 -8.76
CA LEU A 42 -0.68 -2.44 -9.35
C LEU A 42 -0.22 -1.27 -10.23
N LEU A 43 0.87 -0.59 -9.86
CA LEU A 43 1.37 0.57 -10.58
C LEU A 43 2.24 0.23 -11.79
N THR A 44 2.85 -0.96 -11.84
CA THR A 44 3.80 -1.32 -12.92
C THR A 44 3.28 -2.35 -13.91
N ARG A 45 2.22 -3.11 -13.58
CA ARG A 45 1.72 -4.20 -14.43
C ARG A 45 0.49 -3.85 -15.27
N GLY A 46 0.04 -2.60 -15.26
CA GLY A 46 -1.07 -2.15 -16.10
C GLY A 46 -0.68 -2.09 -17.58
N ILE A 47 -1.24 -2.98 -18.42
CA ILE A 47 -0.93 -3.02 -19.88
C ILE A 47 -1.32 -1.71 -20.58
N LYS A 48 -2.46 -1.13 -20.20
CA LYS A 48 -2.96 0.16 -20.71
C LYS A 48 -2.71 1.33 -19.74
N GLY A 49 -1.86 1.11 -18.74
CA GLY A 49 -1.72 2.00 -17.60
C GLY A 49 -2.67 1.68 -16.44
N THR A 50 -2.50 2.42 -15.35
CA THR A 50 -3.23 2.23 -14.08
C THR A 50 -3.93 3.53 -13.70
N TYR A 51 -5.24 3.47 -13.47
CA TYR A 51 -5.99 4.61 -12.95
C TYR A 51 -5.82 4.70 -11.43
N ILE A 52 -5.38 5.86 -10.94
CA ILE A 52 -5.17 6.12 -9.50
C ILE A 52 -6.19 7.16 -9.04
N TYR A 53 -7.13 6.74 -8.18
CA TYR A 53 -8.03 7.64 -7.47
C TYR A 53 -7.39 8.13 -6.18
N VAL A 54 -7.43 9.45 -5.96
CA VAL A 54 -6.90 10.10 -4.76
C VAL A 54 -7.92 11.14 -4.30
N CYS A 55 -8.55 10.89 -3.15
CA CYS A 55 -9.55 11.78 -2.57
C CYS A 55 -8.93 13.05 -1.97
N ASP A 56 -7.74 12.93 -1.35
CA ASP A 56 -7.04 14.05 -0.75
C ASP A 56 -6.41 14.97 -1.84
N PRO A 57 -6.75 16.27 -1.89
CA PRO A 57 -6.24 17.17 -2.92
C PRO A 57 -4.72 17.36 -2.90
N GLY A 58 -4.11 17.44 -1.71
CA GLY A 58 -2.67 17.67 -1.55
C GLY A 58 -1.86 16.47 -2.04
N LEU A 59 -2.27 15.27 -1.65
CA LEU A 59 -1.71 14.01 -2.11
C LEU A 59 -1.89 13.84 -3.62
N ARG A 60 -3.06 14.21 -4.15
CA ARG A 60 -3.32 14.17 -5.59
C ARG A 60 -2.35 15.07 -6.35
N HIS A 61 -2.10 16.29 -5.85
CA HIS A 61 -1.14 17.21 -6.47
C HIS A 61 0.28 16.63 -6.43
N ARG A 62 0.70 16.08 -5.28
CA ARG A 62 2.01 15.44 -5.13
C ARG A 62 2.18 14.23 -6.04
N ILE A 63 1.17 13.38 -6.17
CA ILE A 63 1.22 12.21 -7.05
C ILE A 63 1.32 12.65 -8.51
N LYS A 64 0.53 13.65 -8.93
CA LYS A 64 0.65 14.22 -10.28
C LYS A 64 2.03 14.79 -10.59
N SER A 65 2.74 15.34 -9.59
CA SER A 65 4.07 15.89 -9.81
C SER A 65 5.17 14.85 -9.95
N ILE A 66 4.91 13.59 -9.58
CA ILE A 66 5.90 12.50 -9.59
C ILE A 66 5.62 11.51 -10.71
N ILE A 67 4.34 11.22 -10.97
CA ILE A 67 3.94 10.27 -12.00
C ILE A 67 3.81 11.02 -13.32
N ASN A 68 4.87 10.97 -14.13
CA ASN A 68 4.83 11.39 -15.53
C ASN A 68 4.18 10.26 -16.35
N PHE A 69 2.99 10.53 -16.91
CA PHE A 69 2.45 9.79 -18.05
C PHE A 69 2.43 10.71 -19.26
#